data_AF-A0A7V6A262-F1
#
_entry.id   AF-A0A7V6A262-F1
#
_cell.length_a   1.000
_cell.length_b   1.000
_cell.length_c   1.000
_cell.angle_alpha   90.00
_cell.angle_beta   90.00
_cell.angle_gamma   90.00
#
_symmetry.space_group_name_H-M   'P 1'
#
loop_
_entity.id
_entity.type
_entity.pdbx_description
1 polymer ?
#
loop_
_entity_poly.entity_id
_entity_poly.type
_entity_poly.pdbx_seq_one_letter_code
_entity_poly.pdbx_strand_id
1 'polypeptide(L)'
;MKKILVKAVAVLSLCLSLEGCIAAATAYAVSRHRTHKTYNEYVADMEKTNQMRQQQGLEPLPIASFKDWKNEGKPSGKGEATETPAATSSK
;
A
#
# COMPACT_ATOMS: atom_id res chain seq x y z
N MET A 1 23.67 8.00 -48.95
CA MET A 1 23.99 8.51 -47.59
C MET A 1 22.75 8.99 -46.80
N LYS A 2 21.87 9.87 -47.34
CA LYS A 2 20.68 10.38 -46.60
C LYS A 2 19.73 9.30 -46.04
N LYS A 3 19.46 8.21 -46.78
CA LYS A 3 18.53 7.14 -46.35
C LYS A 3 19.02 6.32 -45.14
N ILE A 4 20.33 6.24 -44.92
CA ILE A 4 20.93 5.48 -43.81
C ILE A 4 20.80 6.28 -42.51
N LEU A 5 21.02 7.59 -42.58
CA LEU A 5 20.88 8.50 -41.45
C LEU A 5 19.44 8.52 -40.91
N VAL A 6 18.44 8.58 -41.80
CA VAL A 6 17.02 8.59 -41.42
C VAL A 6 16.62 7.28 -40.72
N LYS A 7 17.13 6.13 -41.20
CA LYS A 7 16.89 4.83 -40.56
C LYS A 7 17.54 4.75 -39.17
N ALA A 8 18.76 5.26 -39.02
CA ALA A 8 19.46 5.26 -37.73
C ALA A 8 18.73 6.11 -36.67
N VAL A 9 18.26 7.31 -37.05
CA VAL A 9 17.49 8.19 -36.16
C VAL A 9 16.16 7.56 -35.76
N ALA A 10 15.46 6.91 -36.70
CA ALA A 10 14.22 6.21 -36.40
C ALA A 10 14.42 5.04 -35.42
N VAL A 11 15.51 4.26 -35.58
CA VAL A 11 15.84 3.15 -34.68
C VAL A 11 16.19 3.67 -33.28
N LEU A 12 17.02 4.71 -33.17
CA LEU A 12 17.37 5.34 -31.89
C LEU A 12 16.13 5.89 -31.15
N SER A 13 15.23 6.55 -31.88
CA SER A 13 13.98 7.05 -31.31
C SER A 13 13.08 5.91 -30.81
N LEU A 14 13.04 4.78 -31.53
CA LEU A 14 12.29 3.60 -31.12
C LEU A 14 12.88 2.97 -29.85
N CYS A 15 14.21 2.85 -29.77
CA CYS A 15 14.91 2.31 -28.60
C CYS A 15 14.66 3.16 -27.35
N LEU A 16 14.79 4.48 -27.43
CA LEU A 16 14.52 5.38 -26.30
C LEU A 16 13.05 5.32 -25.84
N SER A 17 12.12 5.15 -26.79
CA SER A 17 10.70 5.00 -26.47
C SER A 17 10.42 3.67 -25.75
N LEU A 18 11.03 2.57 -26.20
CA LEU A 18 10.91 1.27 -25.53
C LEU A 18 11.50 1.29 -24.13
N GLU A 19 12.69 1.87 -23.94
CA GLU A 19 13.33 1.98 -22.62
C GLU A 19 12.46 2.77 -21.64
N GLY A 20 11.88 3.88 -22.11
CA GLY A 20 10.94 4.68 -21.30
C GLY A 20 9.68 3.90 -20.89
N CYS A 21 9.10 3.11 -21.81
CA CYS A 21 7.95 2.26 -21.51
C CYS A 21 8.28 1.16 -20.49
N ILE A 22 9.45 0.52 -20.61
CA ILE A 22 9.90 -0.51 -19.68
C ILE A 22 10.16 0.09 -18.29
N ALA A 23 10.81 1.25 -18.22
CA ALA A 23 11.05 1.96 -16.95
C ALA A 23 9.73 2.34 -16.23
N ALA A 24 8.73 2.82 -16.96
CA ALA A 24 7.43 3.16 -16.39
C ALA A 24 6.66 1.90 -15.90
N ALA A 25 6.65 0.83 -16.70
CA ALA A 25 5.98 -0.42 -16.34
C ALA A 25 6.61 -1.08 -15.11
N THR A 26 7.95 -1.09 -15.04
CA THR A 26 8.69 -1.64 -13.88
C THR A 26 8.47 -0.79 -12.63
N ALA A 27 8.49 0.54 -12.72
CA ALA A 27 8.18 1.42 -11.59
C ALA A 27 6.75 1.20 -11.05
N TYR A 28 5.76 1.06 -11.94
CA TYR A 28 4.39 0.75 -11.55
C TYR A 28 4.27 -0.62 -10.88
N ALA A 29 4.91 -1.66 -11.45
CA ALA A 29 4.90 -3.01 -10.90
C ALA A 29 5.57 -3.06 -9.51
N VAL A 30 6.72 -2.40 -9.35
CA VAL A 30 7.44 -2.32 -8.06
C VAL A 30 6.61 -1.57 -7.01
N SER A 31 5.99 -0.45 -7.38
CA SER A 31 5.12 0.31 -6.50
C SER A 31 3.94 -0.56 -6.02
N ARG A 32 3.25 -1.22 -6.95
CA ARG A 32 2.14 -2.13 -6.64
C ARG A 32 2.57 -3.27 -5.72
N HIS A 33 3.70 -3.92 -6.01
CA HIS A 33 4.23 -5.00 -5.19
C HIS A 33 4.54 -4.53 -3.76
N ARG A 34 5.15 -3.36 -3.60
CA ARG A 34 5.42 -2.76 -2.28
C ARG A 34 4.12 -2.49 -1.52
N THR A 35 3.11 -1.89 -2.16
CA THR A 35 1.82 -1.60 -1.50
C THR A 35 1.15 -2.87 -0.98
N HIS A 36 1.08 -3.93 -1.79
CA HIS A 36 0.48 -5.20 -1.36
C HIS A 36 1.28 -5.89 -0.26
N LYS A 37 2.62 -5.91 -0.38
CA LYS A 37 3.48 -6.48 0.67
C LYS A 37 3.26 -5.79 2.01
N THR A 38 3.22 -4.46 2.00
CA THR A 38 3.04 -3.66 3.20
C THR A 38 1.64 -3.81 3.81
N TYR A 39 0.61 -4.03 2.98
CA TYR A 39 -0.71 -4.39 3.49
C TYR A 39 -0.71 -5.76 4.17
N ASN A 40 -0.07 -6.76 3.58
CA ASN A 40 0.03 -8.09 4.19
C ASN A 40 0.77 -8.06 5.53
N GLU A 41 1.84 -7.25 5.62
CA GLU A 41 2.55 -7.01 6.90
C GLU A 41 1.62 -6.37 7.95
N TYR A 42 0.78 -5.41 7.57
CA TYR A 42 -0.24 -4.83 8.45
C TYR A 42 -1.27 -5.86 8.93
N VAL A 43 -1.79 -6.70 8.01
CA VAL A 43 -2.76 -7.75 8.37
C VAL A 43 -2.16 -8.73 9.37
N ALA A 44 -0.93 -9.19 9.12
CA ALA A 44 -0.23 -10.10 10.03
C ALA A 44 -0.02 -9.50 11.44
N ASP A 45 0.29 -8.21 11.53
CA ASP A 45 0.45 -7.51 12.81
C ASP A 45 -0.87 -7.35 13.57
N MET A 46 -1.96 -7.05 12.84
CA MET A 46 -3.31 -6.99 13.41
C MET A 46 -3.82 -8.36 13.87
N GLU A 47 -3.55 -9.43 13.11
CA GLU A 47 -3.90 -10.80 13.51
C GLU A 47 -3.17 -11.20 14.79
N LYS A 48 -1.87 -10.88 14.89
CA LYS A 48 -1.09 -11.12 16.11
C LYS A 48 -1.66 -10.34 17.30
N THR A 49 -2.02 -9.08 17.08
CA THR A 49 -2.66 -8.24 18.10
C THR A 49 -3.99 -8.82 18.55
N ASN A 50 -4.80 -9.30 17.62
CA ASN A 50 -6.09 -9.93 17.90
C ASN A 50 -5.94 -11.25 18.67
N GLN A 51 -4.93 -12.05 18.34
CA GLN A 51 -4.62 -13.25 19.12
C GLN A 51 -4.28 -12.90 20.58
N MET A 52 -3.46 -11.88 20.81
CA MET A 52 -3.14 -11.42 22.17
C MET A 52 -4.37 -10.91 22.92
N ARG A 53 -5.25 -10.14 22.23
CA ARG A 53 -6.50 -9.66 22.80
C ARG A 53 -7.43 -10.80 23.20
N GLN A 54 -7.60 -11.79 22.33
CA GLN A 54 -8.42 -12.97 22.62
C GLN A 54 -7.87 -13.77 23.81
N GLN A 55 -6.55 -13.93 23.92
CA GLN A 55 -5.92 -14.56 25.09
C GLN A 55 -6.17 -13.79 26.39
N GLN A 56 -6.36 -12.48 26.30
CA GLN A 56 -6.71 -11.59 27.42
C GLN A 56 -8.22 -11.49 27.65
N GLY A 57 -9.05 -12.24 26.90
CA GLY A 57 -10.51 -12.17 26.98
C GLY A 57 -11.11 -10.90 26.39
N LEU A 58 -10.34 -10.15 25.60
CA LEU A 58 -10.77 -8.95 24.89
C LEU A 58 -11.26 -9.29 23.48
N GLU A 59 -12.24 -8.53 23.01
CA GLU A 59 -12.74 -8.64 21.64
C GLU A 59 -11.66 -8.23 20.62
N PRO A 60 -11.50 -8.98 19.50
CA PRO A 60 -10.57 -8.61 18.44
C PRO A 60 -10.93 -7.28 17.78
N LEU A 61 -9.92 -6.55 17.32
CA LEU A 61 -10.07 -5.32 16.56
C LEU A 61 -10.37 -5.63 15.09
N PRO A 62 -11.17 -4.79 14.41
CA PRO A 62 -11.41 -4.93 12.97
C PRO A 62 -10.11 -4.71 12.18
N ILE A 63 -9.89 -5.54 11.17
CA ILE A 63 -8.79 -5.39 10.21
C ILE A 63 -9.33 -4.65 9.00
N ALA A 64 -8.70 -3.52 8.65
CA ALA A 64 -9.15 -2.69 7.53
C ALA A 64 -8.99 -3.43 6.18
N SER A 65 -9.95 -3.22 5.27
CA SER A 65 -9.83 -3.71 3.90
C SER A 65 -8.66 -3.02 3.19
N PHE A 66 -8.08 -3.65 2.16
CA PHE A 66 -6.99 -3.04 1.38
C PHE A 66 -7.36 -1.66 0.82
N LYS A 67 -8.62 -1.49 0.40
CA LYS A 67 -9.12 -0.24 -0.18
C LYS A 67 -9.14 0.87 0.88
N ASP A 68 -9.64 0.56 2.07
CA ASP A 68 -9.79 1.54 3.15
C ASP A 68 -8.41 1.88 3.74
N TRP A 69 -7.58 0.86 3.99
CA TRP A 69 -6.18 1.01 4.42
C TRP A 69 -5.35 1.88 3.47
N LYS A 70 -5.58 1.75 2.15
CA LYS A 70 -4.88 2.54 1.14
C LYS A 70 -5.35 4.01 1.11
N ASN A 71 -6.62 4.27 1.44
CA ASN A 71 -7.23 5.59 1.35
C ASN A 71 -7.03 6.44 2.62
N GLU A 72 -7.03 5.81 3.79
CA GLU A 72 -6.89 6.51 5.08
C GLU A 72 -5.42 6.82 5.42
N GLY A 73 -4.48 6.33 4.60
CA GLY A 73 -3.07 6.25 4.97
C GLY A 73 -2.88 5.13 5.99
N LYS A 74 -1.67 4.55 6.08
CA LYS A 74 -1.37 3.49 7.06
C LYS A 74 -1.95 3.89 8.42
N PRO A 75 -3.01 3.25 8.93
CA PRO A 75 -3.44 3.52 10.28
C PRO A 75 -2.25 3.12 11.12
N SER A 76 -1.64 4.10 11.81
CA SER A 76 -0.57 3.79 12.73
C SER A 76 -1.17 2.78 13.70
N GLY A 77 -0.60 1.59 13.81
CA GLY A 77 -1.05 0.54 14.74
C GLY A 77 -0.98 0.94 16.22
N LYS A 78 -0.87 2.23 16.53
CA LYS A 78 -1.26 2.79 17.81
C LYS A 78 -2.78 2.90 17.75
N GLY A 79 -3.46 1.94 18.38
CA GLY A 79 -4.87 2.10 18.70
C GLY A 79 -5.06 3.48 19.32
N GLU A 80 -5.69 4.37 18.57
CA GLU A 80 -6.39 5.48 19.17
C GLU A 80 -7.46 4.82 20.02
N ALA A 81 -7.18 4.70 21.32
CA ALA A 81 -8.22 4.64 22.30
C ALA A 81 -9.01 5.92 22.10
N THR A 82 -10.04 5.86 21.27
CA THR A 82 -11.11 6.85 21.27
C THR A 82 -11.71 6.74 22.66
N GLU A 83 -11.25 7.63 23.55
CA GLU A 83 -11.85 7.84 24.85
C GLU A 83 -13.33 8.06 24.59
N THR A 84 -14.12 7.05 24.93
CA THR A 84 -15.57 7.18 24.91
C THR A 84 -15.87 8.24 25.97
N PRO A 85 -16.59 9.34 25.67
CA PRO A 85 -16.99 10.25 26.71
C PRO A 85 -17.80 9.45 27.72
N ALA A 86 -17.29 9.36 28.95
CA ALA A 86 -17.96 8.70 30.05
C ALA A 86 -19.33 9.35 30.24
N ALA A 87 -20.38 8.61 29.86
CA ALA A 87 -21.72 8.87 30.34
C ALA A 87 -21.79 8.36 31.79
N THR A 88 -21.77 9.28 32.74
CA THR A 88 -22.26 9.06 34.11
C THR A 88 -22.86 10.40 34.56
N SER A 89 -24.17 10.55 34.44
CA SER A 89 -25.20 10.10 35.39
C SER A 89 -25.61 11.24 36.30
N SER A 90 -26.92 11.39 36.42
CA SER A 90 -27.66 12.53 36.95
C SER A 90 -27.37 12.86 38.42
N LYS A 91 -27.60 14.14 38.70
CA LYS A 91 -27.71 14.79 40.01
C LYS A 91 -28.83 14.19 40.86
#